data_AF-A0AAN9BXW1-F1
#
_entry.id   AF-A0AAN9BXW1-F1
#
_cell.length_a   1.000
_cell.length_b   1.000
_cell.length_c   1.000
_cell.angle_alpha   90.00
_cell.angle_beta   90.00
_cell.angle_gamma   90.00
#
_symmetry.space_group_name_H-M   'P 1'
#
loop_
_entity.id
_entity.type
_entity.pdbx_description
1 polymer ?
#
loop_
_entity_poly.entity_id
_entity_poly.type
_entity_poly.pdbx_seq_one_letter_code
_entity_poly.pdbx_strand_id
1 'polypeptide(L)'
;MSQSSASAKASEEYFSLGDILSTQEKLPCKVEMPIHRLGYLDLSSDDDTLRPGTKLELPFWLAGSLCSRRRHIVSVELPRAYRENYRQVFKADPNVVDLHKLGPYFYGFGSHLLSFNHPQASDVANSLVRVGTLCLRHDGYLMSRSVTSGWVPYV
;
A
#
# COMPACT_ATOMS: atom_id res chain seq x y z
N MET A 1 29.95 -3.08 14.10
CA MET A 1 29.59 -1.85 13.35
C MET A 1 29.26 -2.26 11.93
N SER A 2 27.97 -2.40 11.61
CA SER A 2 27.51 -2.56 10.23
C SER A 2 26.20 -1.79 10.10
N GLN A 3 26.33 -0.51 9.78
CA GLN A 3 25.19 0.30 9.35
C GLN A 3 24.93 -0.05 7.90
N SER A 4 23.84 -0.77 7.64
CA SER A 4 23.30 -0.97 6.29
C SER A 4 22.43 0.23 5.98
N SER A 5 22.95 1.19 5.23
CA SER A 5 22.17 2.30 4.67
C SER A 5 21.21 1.75 3.61
N ALA A 6 19.98 1.44 4.01
CA ALA A 6 18.94 0.96 3.12
C ALA A 6 18.37 2.13 2.30
N SER A 7 18.60 2.11 0.99
CA SER A 7 17.75 2.82 0.04
C SER A 7 16.33 2.27 0.21
N ALA A 8 15.40 3.09 0.68
CA ALA A 8 14.04 2.68 1.05
C ALA A 8 13.18 2.32 -0.18
N LYS A 9 13.52 1.21 -0.83
CA LYS A 9 12.50 0.34 -1.41
C LYS A 9 11.98 -0.51 -0.27
N ALA A 10 10.67 -0.54 -0.06
CA ALA A 10 10.02 -1.47 0.86
C ALA A 10 10.16 -2.88 0.29
N SER A 11 11.33 -3.50 0.47
CA SER A 11 11.55 -4.89 0.12
C SER A 11 10.83 -5.75 1.15
N GLU A 12 9.87 -6.54 0.68
CA GLU A 12 9.20 -7.57 1.48
C GLU A 12 10.24 -8.49 2.14
N GLU A 13 10.18 -8.61 3.45
CA GLU A 13 10.98 -9.56 4.20
C GLU A 13 10.27 -10.93 4.18
N TYR A 14 10.86 -11.89 3.48
CA TYR A 14 10.23 -13.19 3.19
C TYR A 14 9.72 -13.95 4.43
N PHE A 15 10.39 -13.80 5.59
CA PHE A 15 10.01 -14.47 6.83
C PHE A 15 9.20 -13.59 7.79
N SER A 16 8.96 -12.31 7.46
CA SER A 16 8.14 -11.43 8.27
C SER A 16 6.67 -11.83 8.15
N LEU A 17 6.09 -12.27 9.26
CA LEU A 17 4.64 -12.54 9.32
C LEU A 17 3.83 -11.27 9.04
N GLY A 18 4.34 -10.09 9.43
CA GLY A 18 3.68 -8.81 9.14
C GLY A 18 3.60 -8.55 7.63
N ASP A 19 4.66 -8.85 6.89
CA ASP A 19 4.72 -8.64 5.44
C ASP A 19 3.83 -9.66 4.72
N ILE A 20 3.87 -10.93 5.14
CA ILE A 20 3.00 -11.98 4.60
C ILE A 20 1.53 -11.60 4.79
N LEU A 21 1.15 -11.16 5.99
CA LEU A 21 -0.23 -10.80 6.29
C LEU A 21 -0.65 -9.52 5.57
N SER A 22 0.23 -8.52 5.48
CA SER A 22 -0.09 -7.28 4.77
C SER A 22 -0.21 -7.49 3.26
N THR A 23 0.62 -8.33 2.64
CA THR A 23 0.60 -8.59 1.19
C THR A 23 -0.50 -9.58 0.77
N GLN A 24 -1.12 -10.28 1.72
CA GLN A 24 -2.30 -11.11 1.45
C GLN A 24 -3.57 -10.28 1.19
N GLU A 25 -3.58 -9.00 1.57
CA GLU A 25 -4.70 -8.09 1.34
C GLU A 25 -5.04 -7.97 -0.15
N LYS A 26 -6.34 -7.89 -0.43
CA LYS A 26 -6.87 -7.80 -1.80
C LYS A 26 -6.63 -6.42 -2.39
N LEU A 27 -6.15 -6.42 -3.63
CA LEU A 27 -5.83 -5.23 -4.41
C LEU A 27 -6.71 -5.19 -5.66
N PRO A 28 -7.44 -4.09 -5.92
CA PRO A 28 -8.22 -3.94 -7.13
C PRO A 28 -7.27 -3.85 -8.33
N CYS A 29 -7.54 -4.69 -9.31
CA CYS A 29 -6.70 -4.92 -10.47
C CYS A 29 -7.56 -4.96 -11.73
N LYS A 30 -6.98 -4.55 -12.85
CA LYS A 30 -7.63 -4.63 -14.16
C LYS A 30 -6.75 -5.44 -15.10
N VAL A 31 -7.35 -6.41 -15.77
CA VAL A 31 -6.68 -7.27 -16.75
C VAL A 31 -6.42 -6.47 -18.02
N GLU A 32 -5.21 -6.53 -18.57
CA GLU A 32 -4.85 -5.78 -19.79
C GLU A 32 -4.68 -6.69 -21.01
N MET A 33 -4.52 -8.00 -20.81
CA MET A 33 -4.40 -8.99 -21.89
C MET A 33 -5.26 -10.22 -21.59
N PRO A 34 -5.73 -10.96 -22.62
CA PRO A 34 -6.54 -12.15 -22.39
C PRO A 34 -5.74 -13.22 -21.65
N ILE A 35 -6.35 -13.85 -20.63
CA ILE A 35 -5.75 -14.96 -19.89
C ILE A 35 -6.62 -16.20 -20.06
N HIS A 36 -6.13 -17.17 -20.84
CA HIS A 36 -6.85 -18.42 -21.09
C HIS A 36 -6.91 -19.30 -19.84
N ARG A 37 -7.98 -20.08 -19.72
CA ARG A 37 -8.23 -21.02 -18.60
C ARG A 37 -8.34 -20.37 -17.24
N LEU A 38 -8.64 -19.07 -17.21
CA LEU A 38 -8.76 -18.28 -15.99
C LEU A 38 -10.09 -17.52 -15.93
N GLY A 39 -11.03 -17.87 -16.80
CA GLY A 39 -12.35 -17.25 -16.87
C GLY A 39 -13.21 -17.44 -15.62
N TYR A 40 -12.98 -18.51 -14.86
CA TYR A 40 -13.67 -18.76 -13.58
C TYR A 40 -13.43 -17.66 -12.51
N LEU A 41 -12.45 -16.77 -12.70
CA LEU A 41 -12.24 -15.61 -11.84
C LEU A 41 -13.25 -14.49 -12.10
N ASP A 42 -13.85 -14.45 -13.30
CA ASP A 42 -14.91 -13.51 -13.65
C ASP A 42 -16.27 -14.20 -13.58
N LEU A 43 -16.95 -14.03 -12.45
CA LEU A 43 -18.29 -14.57 -12.22
C LEU A 43 -19.36 -13.95 -13.14
N SER A 44 -19.01 -12.92 -13.92
CA SER A 44 -19.91 -12.23 -14.84
C SER A 44 -19.93 -12.85 -16.24
N SER A 45 -19.03 -13.80 -16.54
CA SER A 45 -18.90 -14.42 -17.85
C SER A 45 -18.69 -15.93 -17.75
N ASP A 46 -19.41 -16.69 -18.57
CA ASP A 46 -19.23 -18.16 -18.71
C ASP A 46 -18.09 -18.53 -19.68
N ASP A 47 -17.27 -17.56 -20.08
CA ASP A 47 -16.14 -17.77 -21.00
C ASP A 47 -14.95 -18.36 -20.23
N ASP A 48 -14.22 -19.31 -20.82
CA ASP A 48 -13.01 -19.90 -20.19
C ASP A 48 -11.82 -18.91 -20.19
N THR A 49 -11.90 -17.88 -21.02
CA THR A 49 -10.85 -16.85 -21.14
C THR A 49 -11.24 -15.56 -20.42
N LEU A 50 -10.36 -15.12 -19.53
CA LEU A 50 -10.47 -13.83 -18.85
C LEU A 50 -10.18 -12.70 -19.84
N ARG A 51 -11.15 -11.79 -20.03
CA ARG A 51 -11.06 -10.75 -21.05
C ARG A 51 -10.25 -9.53 -20.57
N PRO A 52 -9.56 -8.83 -21.48
CA PRO A 52 -9.01 -7.51 -21.18
C PRO A 52 -10.12 -6.56 -20.70
N GLY A 53 -9.81 -5.75 -19.70
CA GLY A 53 -10.76 -4.84 -19.06
C GLY A 53 -11.49 -5.43 -17.87
N THR A 54 -11.46 -6.75 -17.65
CA THR A 54 -12.08 -7.36 -16.47
C THR A 54 -11.42 -6.84 -15.19
N LYS A 55 -12.25 -6.43 -14.24
CA LYS A 55 -11.82 -5.98 -12.91
C LYS A 55 -11.83 -7.15 -11.95
N LEU A 56 -10.71 -7.40 -11.31
CA LEU A 56 -10.51 -8.47 -10.34
C LEU A 56 -9.94 -7.93 -9.04
N GLU A 57 -10.17 -8.67 -7.96
CA GLU A 57 -9.47 -8.45 -6.70
C GLU A 57 -8.43 -9.55 -6.51
N LEU A 58 -7.15 -9.18 -6.60
CA LEU A 58 -6.04 -10.12 -6.47
C LEU A 58 -5.21 -9.79 -5.23
N PRO A 59 -4.64 -10.77 -4.51
CA PRO A 59 -3.67 -10.50 -3.45
C PRO A 59 -2.49 -9.67 -3.98
N PHE A 60 -1.94 -8.78 -3.14
CA PHE A 60 -0.83 -7.91 -3.52
C PHE A 60 0.36 -8.68 -4.10
N TRP A 61 0.78 -9.76 -3.43
CA TRP A 61 1.94 -10.55 -3.86
C TRP A 61 1.79 -11.12 -5.28
N LEU A 62 0.56 -11.50 -5.66
CA LEU A 62 0.26 -11.99 -7.00
C LEU A 62 0.25 -10.83 -8.01
N ALA A 63 -0.43 -9.72 -7.67
CA ALA A 63 -0.47 -8.53 -8.52
C ALA A 63 0.93 -7.97 -8.79
N GLY A 64 1.83 -8.01 -7.81
CA GLY A 64 3.25 -7.64 -7.93
C GLY A 64 3.95 -8.39 -9.06
N SER A 65 3.74 -9.72 -9.14
CA SER A 65 4.33 -10.56 -10.17
C SER A 65 3.75 -10.31 -11.57
N LEU A 66 2.47 -9.97 -11.67
CA LEU A 66 1.74 -9.78 -12.94
C LEU A 66 1.89 -8.37 -13.52
N CYS A 67 2.09 -7.36 -12.66
CA CYS A 67 2.26 -5.95 -13.03
C CYS A 67 3.68 -5.62 -13.57
N SER A 68 4.52 -6.63 -13.82
CA SER A 68 5.90 -6.43 -14.28
C SER A 68 5.98 -5.58 -15.55
N ARG A 69 6.92 -4.62 -15.58
CA ARG A 69 7.12 -3.66 -16.69
C ARG A 69 7.28 -4.33 -18.06
N ARG A 70 7.72 -5.59 -18.10
CA ARG A 70 7.94 -6.34 -19.35
C ARG A 70 6.68 -7.01 -19.91
N ARG A 71 5.74 -7.41 -19.04
CA ARG A 71 4.59 -8.22 -19.44
C ARG A 71 3.25 -7.49 -19.31
N HIS A 72 3.14 -6.51 -18.41
CA HIS A 72 1.93 -5.69 -18.20
C HIS A 72 0.62 -6.49 -18.35
N ILE A 73 0.52 -7.61 -17.63
CA ILE A 73 -0.63 -8.54 -17.73
C ILE A 73 -1.84 -7.93 -17.02
N VAL A 74 -1.57 -7.27 -15.91
CA VAL A 74 -2.54 -6.65 -15.03
C VAL A 74 -2.05 -5.24 -14.68
N SER A 75 -2.97 -4.28 -14.66
CA SER A 75 -2.76 -2.95 -14.10
C SER A 75 -3.36 -2.86 -12.70
N VAL A 76 -2.64 -2.21 -11.79
CA VAL A 76 -3.05 -2.04 -10.40
C VAL A 76 -3.81 -0.73 -10.23
N GLU A 77 -4.96 -0.79 -9.55
CA GLU A 77 -5.70 0.39 -9.12
C GLU A 77 -5.42 0.70 -7.64
N LEU A 78 -5.47 1.99 -7.27
CA LEU A 78 -5.34 2.37 -5.86
C LEU A 78 -6.57 1.93 -5.05
N PRO A 79 -6.37 1.21 -3.92
CA PRO A 79 -7.45 0.92 -2.99
C PRO A 79 -8.08 2.18 -2.43
N ARG A 80 -9.33 2.06 -1.99
CA ARG A 80 -10.16 3.16 -1.49
C ARG A 80 -9.44 4.05 -0.47
N ALA A 81 -8.70 3.45 0.46
CA ALA A 81 -7.97 4.16 1.51
C ALA A 81 -6.87 5.11 1.00
N TYR A 82 -6.31 4.87 -0.19
CA TYR A 82 -5.22 5.66 -0.78
C TYR A 82 -5.68 6.58 -1.91
N ARG A 83 -6.97 6.54 -2.26
CA ARG A 83 -7.56 7.43 -3.26
C ARG A 83 -7.58 8.87 -2.76
N GLU A 84 -7.67 9.80 -3.70
CA GLU A 84 -7.63 11.23 -3.41
C GLU A 84 -8.63 11.68 -2.35
N ASN A 85 -9.87 11.19 -2.39
CA ASN A 85 -10.90 11.54 -1.41
C ASN A 85 -10.43 11.28 0.04
N TYR A 86 -9.84 10.11 0.32
CA TYR A 86 -9.33 9.80 1.66
C TYR A 86 -8.09 10.62 1.99
N ARG A 87 -7.22 10.93 1.02
CA ARG A 87 -6.10 11.84 1.24
C ARG A 87 -6.57 13.25 1.63
N GLN A 88 -7.69 13.74 1.11
CA GLN A 88 -8.27 15.01 1.54
C GLN A 88 -8.81 14.95 2.97
N VAL A 89 -9.43 13.83 3.37
CA VAL A 89 -9.85 13.61 4.76
C VAL A 89 -8.62 13.61 5.70
N PHE A 90 -7.58 12.86 5.37
CA PHE A 90 -6.32 12.86 6.11
C PHE A 90 -5.61 14.23 6.10
N LYS A 91 -5.86 15.06 5.07
CA LYS A 91 -5.36 16.43 5.03
C LYS A 91 -6.06 17.33 6.05
N ALA A 92 -7.36 17.15 6.23
CA ALA A 92 -8.15 17.89 7.20
C ALA A 92 -7.82 17.45 8.64
N ASP A 93 -8.03 16.18 8.97
CA ASP A 93 -7.67 15.59 10.24
C ASP A 93 -7.54 14.06 10.08
N PRO A 94 -6.36 13.46 10.29
CA PRO A 94 -6.22 12.01 10.23
C PRO A 94 -6.77 11.27 11.47
N ASN A 95 -6.96 11.94 12.61
CA ASN A 95 -7.35 11.29 13.86
C ASN A 95 -8.84 10.93 13.92
N VAL A 96 -9.67 11.59 13.09
CA VAL A 96 -11.11 11.28 12.98
C VAL A 96 -11.38 9.99 12.18
N VAL A 97 -10.34 9.43 11.55
CA VAL A 97 -10.45 8.23 10.72
C VAL A 97 -9.86 7.04 11.46
N ASP A 98 -10.68 6.01 11.65
CA ASP A 98 -10.22 4.73 12.16
C ASP A 98 -9.40 4.00 11.08
N LEU A 99 -8.07 4.07 11.21
CA LEU A 99 -7.14 3.43 10.27
C LEU A 99 -7.29 1.90 10.25
N HIS A 100 -7.64 1.28 11.38
CA HIS A 100 -7.81 -0.17 11.47
C HIS A 100 -9.01 -0.64 10.64
N LYS A 101 -10.07 0.17 10.55
CA LYS A 101 -11.21 -0.09 9.65
C LYS A 101 -10.87 0.10 8.17
N LEU A 102 -9.87 0.92 7.84
CA LEU A 102 -9.40 1.08 6.46
C LEU A 102 -8.43 -0.01 6.02
N GLY A 103 -7.80 -0.68 6.99
CA GLY A 103 -7.00 -1.87 6.80
C GLY A 103 -6.11 -2.07 8.03
N PRO A 104 -6.04 -3.29 8.60
CA PRO A 104 -5.22 -3.56 9.78
C PRO A 104 -3.73 -3.27 9.55
N TYR A 105 -3.28 -3.29 8.29
CA TYR A 105 -1.89 -3.03 7.88
C TYR A 105 -1.73 -1.76 7.03
N PHE A 106 -2.45 -0.66 7.34
CA PHE A 106 -2.42 0.58 6.56
C PHE A 106 -1.00 1.06 6.19
N TYR A 107 -0.09 1.18 7.16
CA TYR A 107 1.26 1.67 6.85
C TYR A 107 2.11 0.64 6.07
N GLY A 108 2.04 -0.64 6.44
CA GLY A 108 2.79 -1.70 5.76
C GLY A 108 2.34 -1.87 4.31
N PHE A 109 1.04 -2.06 4.12
CA PHE A 109 0.42 -2.16 2.79
C PHE A 109 0.69 -0.91 1.95
N GLY A 110 0.53 0.29 2.52
CA GLY A 110 0.81 1.54 1.84
C GLY A 110 2.25 1.66 1.37
N SER A 111 3.21 1.16 2.16
CA SER A 111 4.62 1.09 1.81
C SER A 111 4.88 0.15 0.62
N HIS A 112 4.28 -1.05 0.65
CA HIS A 112 4.36 -1.99 -0.47
C HIS A 112 3.74 -1.42 -1.75
N LEU A 113 2.62 -0.69 -1.64
CA LEU A 113 1.93 -0.05 -2.76
C LEU A 113 2.81 0.94 -3.53
N LEU A 114 3.77 1.60 -2.85
CA LEU A 114 4.74 2.50 -3.49
C LEU A 114 5.74 1.78 -4.40
N SER A 115 5.84 0.46 -4.31
CA SER A 115 6.67 -0.36 -5.20
C SER A 115 6.11 -0.43 -6.62
N PHE A 116 4.81 -0.17 -6.80
CA PHE A 116 4.21 -0.07 -8.13
C PHE A 116 4.53 1.27 -8.78
N ASN A 117 4.78 1.26 -10.09
CA ASN A 117 5.02 2.46 -10.88
C ASN A 117 3.70 3.17 -11.21
N HIS A 118 3.06 3.77 -10.21
CA HIS A 118 1.79 4.50 -10.35
C HIS A 118 2.03 6.02 -10.31
N PRO A 119 1.35 6.83 -11.16
CA PRO A 119 1.58 8.28 -11.23
C PRO A 119 1.34 9.03 -9.92
N GLN A 120 0.43 8.52 -9.08
CA GLN A 120 0.11 9.12 -7.77
C GLN A 120 0.92 8.55 -6.60
N ALA A 121 2.00 7.79 -6.85
CA ALA A 121 2.79 7.17 -5.78
C ALA A 121 3.39 8.22 -4.82
N SER A 122 3.86 9.36 -5.34
CA SER A 122 4.39 10.48 -4.54
C SER A 122 3.35 11.05 -3.59
N ASP A 123 2.12 11.25 -4.06
CA ASP A 123 1.02 11.77 -3.24
C ASP A 123 0.61 10.78 -2.14
N VAL A 124 0.62 9.47 -2.45
CA VAL A 124 0.37 8.42 -1.46
C VAL A 124 1.46 8.42 -0.41
N ALA A 125 2.74 8.48 -0.80
CA ALA A 125 3.87 8.55 0.13
C ALA A 125 3.76 9.77 1.06
N ASN A 126 3.45 10.95 0.50
CA ASN A 126 3.25 12.17 1.28
C ASN A 126 2.08 12.04 2.26
N SER A 127 0.98 11.41 1.85
CA SER A 127 -0.17 11.15 2.72
C SER A 127 0.21 10.23 3.88
N LEU A 128 0.95 9.15 3.63
CA LEU A 128 1.38 8.20 4.67
C LEU A 128 2.25 8.89 5.73
N VAL A 129 3.25 9.67 5.29
CA VAL A 129 4.15 10.42 6.18
C VAL A 129 3.37 11.44 7.01
N ARG A 130 2.39 12.13 6.40
CA ARG A 130 1.58 13.14 7.08
C ARG A 130 0.67 12.53 8.13
N VAL A 131 -0.03 11.44 7.81
CA VAL A 131 -0.89 10.71 8.76
C VAL A 131 -0.04 10.22 9.94
N GLY A 132 1.12 9.60 9.68
CA GLY A 132 2.03 9.15 10.73
C GLY A 132 2.50 10.30 11.64
N THR A 133 2.88 11.45 11.07
CA THR A 133 3.38 12.59 11.86
C THR A 133 2.28 13.24 12.70
N LEU A 134 1.06 13.36 12.18
CA LEU A 134 -0.06 14.02 12.87
C LEU A 134 -0.66 13.13 13.96
N CYS A 135 -0.78 11.83 13.71
CA CYS A 135 -1.28 10.87 14.70
C CYS A 135 -0.33 10.82 15.91
N LEU A 136 0.98 10.69 15.67
CA LEU A 136 2.00 10.68 16.74
C LEU A 136 2.08 11.99 17.54
N ARG A 137 1.77 13.14 16.93
CA ARG A 137 1.75 14.44 17.64
C ARG A 137 0.54 14.60 18.56
N HIS A 138 -0.59 13.97 18.24
CA HIS A 138 -1.82 14.11 19.02
C HIS A 138 -1.81 13.26 20.29
N ASP A 139 -1.18 12.08 20.26
CA ASP A 139 -1.06 11.17 21.42
C ASP A 139 -0.02 11.61 22.47
N GLY A 140 0.44 12.86 22.45
CA GLY A 140 1.34 13.42 23.48
C GLY A 140 2.79 12.95 23.43
N TYR A 141 3.17 12.08 22.47
CA TYR A 141 4.56 11.73 22.21
C TYR A 141 5.25 12.79 21.35
N LEU A 142 5.68 13.89 21.98
CA LEU A 142 6.58 14.88 21.40
C LEU A 142 7.95 14.26 21.10
N MET A 143 8.13 13.66 19.93
CA MET A 143 9.46 13.41 19.38
C MET A 143 9.99 14.70 18.74
N SER A 144 10.71 15.50 19.53
CA SER A 144 11.55 16.58 19.01
C SER A 144 12.88 16.00 18.52
N ARG A 145 13.29 16.32 17.28
CA ARG A 145 14.66 16.07 16.83
C ARG A 145 15.58 17.12 17.46
N SER A 146 16.18 16.80 18.60
CA SER A 146 17.37 17.50 19.09
C SER A 146 18.59 16.89 18.42
N VAL A 147 19.30 17.68 17.58
CA VAL A 147 20.53 17.25 16.88
C VAL A 147 21.69 16.95 17.83
N THR A 148 21.57 17.25 19.12
CA THR A 148 22.63 16.96 20.09
C THR A 148 22.02 16.45 21.39
N SER A 149 22.56 15.31 21.87
CA SER A 149 22.45 14.73 23.22
C SER A 149 21.07 14.30 23.74
N GLY A 150 20.82 12.98 23.66
CA GLY A 150 20.12 12.20 24.69
C GLY A 150 18.59 12.27 24.74
N TRP A 151 17.97 11.11 24.94
CA TRP A 151 16.52 10.97 25.17
C TRP A 151 16.17 11.40 26.59
N VAL A 152 15.33 12.41 26.75
CA VAL A 152 14.74 12.77 28.06
C VAL A 152 13.23 12.93 27.89
N PRO A 153 12.41 12.23 28.69
CA PRO A 153 10.96 12.44 28.71
C PRO A 153 10.63 13.77 29.40
N TYR A 154 9.71 14.55 28.82
CA TYR A 154 9.10 15.70 29.47
C TYR A 154 8.06 15.19 30.49
N VAL A 155 8.21 15.61 31.76
CA VAL A 155 7.14 15.62 32.76
C VAL A 155 6.45 16.99 32.68
#